data_AF-A0A4D8QHZ0-F1
#
_entry.id   AF-A0A4D8QHZ0-F1
#
_cell.length_a   1.000
_cell.length_b   1.000
_cell.length_c   1.000
_cell.angle_alpha   90.00
_cell.angle_beta   90.00
_cell.angle_gamma   90.00
#
_symmetry.space_group_name_H-M   'P 1'
#
loop_
_entity.id
_entity.type
_entity.pdbx_description
1 polymer ?
#
loop_
_entity_poly.entity_id
_entity_poly.type
_entity_poly.pdbx_seq_one_letter_code
_entity_poly.pdbx_strand_id
1 'polypeptide(L)'
;MLVVRTGSIGVAVPVFEDDTCAAISSHLIRLRYKSEQEAAVVAAFLNSDAGRVLLQKISYGAVQPQIGQDELLSLPLPRALIEQSSAIHVALKAEDACLRAVERLVSSAKLLVEYLIDGRLSEADLIAAQKGLEAGKRDADRAVLQSLRQGDGADAPPLIPDLDGLYALLDEPDEGSGP
;
A
#
# COMPACT_ATOMS: atom_id res chain seq x y z
N MET A 1 11.22 5.75 -4.96
CA MET A 1 11.15 5.73 -3.49
C MET A 1 10.97 7.15 -2.97
N LEU A 2 10.23 7.31 -1.87
CA LEU A 2 10.10 8.55 -1.13
C LEU A 2 10.65 8.38 0.27
N VAL A 3 11.22 9.44 0.84
CA VAL A 3 11.66 9.51 2.24
C VAL A 3 11.10 10.76 2.88
N VAL A 4 10.56 10.64 4.09
CA VAL A 4 10.04 11.78 4.84
C VAL A 4 11.20 12.66 5.33
N ARG A 5 11.22 13.90 4.88
CA ARG A 5 12.24 14.90 5.21
C ARG A 5 12.06 15.45 6.62
N THR A 6 10.82 15.71 7.03
CA THR A 6 10.46 16.41 8.28
C THR A 6 9.16 15.83 8.86
N GLY A 7 8.98 15.83 10.18
CA GLY A 7 7.82 15.20 10.83
C GLY A 7 8.13 13.76 11.26
N SER A 8 7.53 12.77 10.59
CA SER A 8 7.88 11.34 10.72
C SER A 8 9.19 11.03 9.99
N ILE A 9 10.26 11.69 10.41
CA ILE A 9 11.54 11.78 9.70
C ILE A 9 12.12 10.40 9.43
N GLY A 10 12.62 10.21 8.21
CA GLY A 10 13.36 9.01 7.82
C GLY A 10 12.51 7.81 7.41
N VAL A 11 11.18 7.89 7.55
CA VAL A 11 10.29 6.86 6.99
C VAL A 11 10.47 6.83 5.48
N ALA A 12 10.84 5.66 4.96
CA ALA A 12 11.08 5.42 3.54
C ALA A 12 10.02 4.48 2.96
N VAL A 13 9.53 4.77 1.76
CA VAL A 13 8.51 3.94 1.10
C VAL A 13 8.88 3.74 -0.37
N PRO A 14 8.89 2.49 -0.88
CA PRO A 14 8.97 2.25 -2.32
C PRO A 14 7.74 2.84 -3.01
N VAL A 15 7.91 3.33 -4.23
CA VAL A 15 6.80 3.87 -5.03
C VAL A 15 6.61 2.87 -6.15
N PHE A 16 5.39 2.35 -6.28
CA PHE A 16 5.03 1.36 -7.30
C PHE A 16 4.27 2.02 -8.46
N GLU A 17 4.01 1.28 -9.53
CA GLU A 17 3.25 1.77 -10.71
C GLU A 17 1.88 2.36 -10.33
N ASP A 18 1.23 1.83 -9.30
CA ASP A 18 -0.07 2.30 -8.80
C ASP A 18 -0.03 3.71 -8.18
N ASP A 19 1.17 4.23 -7.87
CA ASP A 19 1.37 5.55 -7.26
C ASP A 19 1.70 6.64 -8.30
N THR A 20 1.57 6.33 -9.59
CA THR A 20 1.83 7.27 -10.67
C THR A 20 0.83 8.44 -10.67
N CYS A 21 1.23 9.56 -11.29
CA CYS A 21 0.42 10.79 -11.37
C CYS A 21 0.11 11.49 -10.04
N ALA A 22 0.78 11.13 -8.93
CA ALA A 22 0.67 11.84 -7.66
C ALA A 22 1.53 13.12 -7.59
N ALA A 23 1.08 14.11 -6.83
CA ALA A 23 1.88 15.27 -6.43
C ALA A 23 2.58 14.98 -5.09
N ILE A 24 3.86 15.36 -4.97
CA ILE A 24 4.63 15.17 -3.73
C ILE A 24 4.88 16.52 -3.04
N SER A 25 4.83 16.50 -1.71
CA SER A 25 5.13 17.66 -0.86
C SER A 25 6.63 17.96 -0.79
N SER A 26 7.00 19.20 -0.50
CA SER A 26 8.39 19.61 -0.20
C SER A 26 8.97 18.97 1.07
N HIS A 27 8.12 18.37 1.89
CA HIS A 27 8.49 17.60 3.08
C HIS A 27 8.87 16.15 2.78
N LEU A 28 8.92 15.78 1.50
CA LEU A 28 9.40 14.48 1.01
C LEU A 28 10.64 14.65 0.14
N ILE A 29 11.55 13.69 0.21
CA ILE A 29 12.69 13.56 -0.70
C ILE A 29 12.38 12.40 -1.66
N ARG A 30 12.46 12.68 -2.97
CA ARG A 30 12.30 11.66 -4.01
C ARG A 30 13.66 11.13 -4.44
N LEU A 31 13.89 9.85 -4.18
CA LEU A 31 15.06 9.11 -4.67
C LEU A 31 14.67 8.27 -5.90
N ARG A 32 15.43 8.44 -6.98
CA ARG A 32 15.24 7.73 -8.25
C ARG A 32 16.18 6.53 -8.32
N TYR A 33 15.61 5.37 -8.64
CA TYR A 33 16.31 4.10 -8.80
C TYR A 33 16.11 3.57 -10.21
N LYS A 34 16.94 2.61 -10.64
CA LYS A 34 16.81 1.98 -11.95
C LYS A 34 15.70 0.92 -11.98
N SER A 35 15.41 0.32 -10.82
CA SER A 35 14.35 -0.67 -10.66
C SER A 35 13.57 -0.46 -9.35
N GLU A 36 12.34 -0.96 -9.30
CA GLU A 36 11.54 -1.00 -8.07
C GLU A 36 12.18 -1.88 -7.00
N GLN A 37 12.90 -2.93 -7.41
CA GLN A 37 13.60 -3.84 -6.51
C GLN A 37 14.71 -3.13 -5.74
N GLU A 38 15.53 -2.32 -6.41
CA GLU A 38 16.54 -1.49 -5.76
C GLU A 38 15.91 -0.51 -4.77
N ALA A 39 14.81 0.14 -5.17
CA ALA A 39 14.08 1.06 -4.31
C ALA A 39 13.50 0.36 -3.06
N ALA A 40 12.92 -0.83 -3.22
CA ALA A 40 12.31 -1.60 -2.14
C ALA A 40 13.34 -2.04 -1.10
N VAL A 41 14.51 -2.52 -1.53
CA VAL A 41 15.59 -2.91 -0.61
C VAL A 41 16.11 -1.74 0.19
N VAL A 42 16.33 -0.60 -0.46
CA VAL A 42 16.82 0.59 0.24
C VAL A 42 15.76 1.09 1.21
N ALA A 43 14.48 1.08 0.84
CA ALA A 43 13.39 1.43 1.75
C ALA A 43 13.35 0.51 2.98
N ALA A 44 13.43 -0.81 2.77
CA ALA A 44 13.48 -1.80 3.84
C ALA A 44 14.64 -1.53 4.80
N PHE A 45 15.83 -1.27 4.26
CA PHE A 45 17.01 -0.97 5.07
C PHE A 45 16.83 0.32 5.87
N LEU A 46 16.41 1.41 5.23
CA LEU A 46 16.21 2.70 5.90
C LEU A 46 15.17 2.61 7.03
N ASN A 47 14.16 1.75 6.86
CA ASN A 47 13.14 1.50 7.89
C ASN A 47 13.58 0.52 8.98
N SER A 48 14.67 -0.22 8.80
CA SER A 48 15.25 -1.09 9.84
C SER A 48 15.85 -0.27 10.99
N ASP A 49 16.06 -0.89 12.15
CA ASP A 49 16.68 -0.22 13.30
C ASP A 49 18.04 0.40 12.97
N ALA A 50 18.88 -0.31 12.20
CA ALA A 50 20.18 0.19 11.77
C ALA A 50 20.04 1.40 10.83
N GLY A 51 19.12 1.34 9.86
CA GLY A 51 18.84 2.45 8.95
C GLY A 51 18.30 3.68 9.67
N ARG A 52 17.38 3.48 10.63
CA ARG A 52 16.82 4.56 11.46
C ARG A 52 17.89 5.27 12.28
N VAL A 53 18.83 4.52 12.86
CA VAL A 53 19.98 5.11 13.60
C VAL A 53 20.84 5.96 12.67
N LEU A 54 21.11 5.48 11.44
CA LEU A 54 21.85 6.26 10.45
C LEU A 54 21.11 7.54 10.03
N LEU A 55 19.81 7.45 9.79
CA LEU A 55 18.95 8.59 9.45
C LEU A 55 18.89 9.63 10.57
N GLN A 56 18.79 9.18 11.82
CA GLN A 56 18.84 10.06 13.00
C GLN A 56 20.20 10.76 13.10
N LYS A 57 21.30 10.05 12.87
CA LYS A 57 22.65 10.62 12.93
C LYS A 57 22.85 11.75 11.91
N ILE A 58 22.28 11.62 10.72
CA ILE A 58 22.40 12.64 9.67
C ILE A 58 21.33 13.74 9.76
N SER A 59 20.35 13.57 10.64
CA SER A 59 19.32 14.59 10.83
C SER A 59 19.91 15.83 11.52
N TYR A 60 19.47 17.01 11.10
CA TYR A 60 19.90 18.29 11.65
C TYR A 60 18.71 19.18 11.99
N GLY A 61 18.93 20.21 12.81
CA GLY A 61 17.89 21.13 13.27
C GLY A 61 17.40 20.77 14.67
N ALA A 62 17.46 21.74 15.58
CA ALA A 62 17.17 21.53 17.00
C ALA A 62 15.66 21.46 17.31
N VAL A 63 14.86 22.34 16.71
CA VAL A 63 13.42 22.44 16.99
C VAL A 63 12.60 21.56 16.04
N GLN A 64 12.99 21.53 14.77
CA GLN A 64 12.36 20.69 13.75
C GLN A 64 13.46 19.94 13.01
N PRO A 65 13.76 18.69 13.42
CA PRO A 65 14.82 17.93 12.77
C PRO A 65 14.44 17.64 11.32
N GLN A 66 15.44 17.61 10.44
CA GLN A 66 15.28 17.38 9.01
C GLN A 66 16.42 16.54 8.46
N ILE A 67 16.16 15.83 7.36
CA ILE A 67 17.19 15.14 6.57
C ILE A 67 17.54 16.01 5.35
N GLY A 68 18.82 16.17 5.08
CA GLY A 68 19.30 16.79 3.84
C GLY A 68 19.55 15.75 2.74
N GLN A 69 19.50 16.20 1.49
CA GLN A 69 19.61 15.30 0.34
C GLN A 69 21.03 14.73 0.21
N ASP A 70 22.04 15.56 0.41
CA ASP A 70 23.45 15.16 0.28
C ASP A 70 23.86 14.18 1.39
N GLU A 71 23.41 14.43 2.62
CA GLU A 71 23.67 13.54 3.74
C GLU A 71 22.97 12.20 3.56
N LEU A 72 21.73 12.20 3.03
CA LEU A 72 21.01 10.97 2.71
C LEU A 72 21.74 10.13 1.65
N LEU A 73 22.29 10.78 0.60
CA LEU A 73 23.08 10.12 -0.44
C LEU A 73 24.43 9.58 0.08
N SER A 74 24.94 10.14 1.18
CA SER A 74 26.19 9.72 1.80
C SER A 74 26.06 8.47 2.69
N LEU A 75 24.84 7.99 2.96
CA LEU A 75 24.62 6.87 3.84
C LEU A 75 25.19 5.56 3.26
N PRO A 76 25.94 4.78 4.07
CA PRO A 76 26.43 3.48 3.62
C PRO A 76 25.27 2.49 3.53
N LEU A 77 25.21 1.75 2.41
CA LEU A 77 24.28 0.65 2.22
C LEU A 77 25.03 -0.69 2.27
N PRO A 78 24.63 -1.64 3.13
CA PRO A 78 25.21 -2.98 3.15
C PRO A 78 25.02 -3.70 1.81
N ARG A 79 26.11 -4.11 1.17
CA ARG A 79 26.07 -4.80 -0.13
C ARG A 79 25.25 -6.09 -0.11
N ALA A 80 25.26 -6.82 1.01
CA ALA A 80 24.50 -8.07 1.18
C ALA A 80 22.97 -7.89 1.00
N LEU A 81 22.44 -6.68 1.21
CA LEU A 81 21.01 -6.40 1.00
C LEU A 81 20.64 -6.36 -0.48
N ILE A 82 21.58 -5.95 -1.34
CA ILE A 82 21.39 -5.95 -2.79
C ILE A 82 21.26 -7.39 -3.31
N GLU A 83 21.94 -8.35 -2.67
CA GLU A 83 21.89 -9.77 -3.02
C GLU A 83 20.53 -10.42 -2.71
N GLN A 84 19.83 -9.93 -1.67
CA GLN A 84 18.50 -10.41 -1.27
C GLN A 84 17.35 -9.59 -1.88
N SER A 85 17.66 -8.79 -2.92
CA SER A 85 16.74 -7.77 -3.42
C SER A 85 15.40 -8.28 -3.93
N SER A 86 15.39 -9.46 -4.55
CA SER A 86 14.16 -10.05 -5.07
C SER A 86 13.20 -10.46 -3.96
N ALA A 87 13.68 -11.11 -2.90
CA ALA A 87 12.82 -11.60 -1.82
C ALA A 87 12.19 -10.44 -1.03
N ILE A 88 13.01 -9.42 -0.72
CA ILE A 88 12.54 -8.20 -0.03
C ILE A 88 11.52 -7.46 -0.89
N HIS A 89 11.77 -7.34 -2.19
CA HIS A 89 10.84 -6.68 -3.10
C HIS A 89 9.47 -7.38 -3.17
N VAL A 90 9.45 -8.71 -3.27
CA VAL A 90 8.21 -9.50 -3.27
C VAL A 90 7.44 -9.31 -1.96
N ALA A 91 8.13 -9.41 -0.82
CA ALA A 91 7.50 -9.24 0.49
C ALA A 91 6.89 -7.85 0.66
N LEU A 92 7.63 -6.78 0.32
CA LEU A 92 7.13 -5.40 0.42
C LEU A 92 5.98 -5.12 -0.55
N LYS A 93 6.01 -5.69 -1.75
CA LYS A 93 4.92 -5.54 -2.72
C LYS A 93 3.65 -6.24 -2.24
N ALA A 94 3.77 -7.42 -1.65
CA ALA A 94 2.64 -8.13 -1.04
C ALA A 94 2.08 -7.36 0.17
N GLU A 95 2.95 -6.82 1.03
CA GLU A 95 2.54 -5.97 2.15
C GLU A 95 1.76 -4.73 1.69
N ASP A 96 2.28 -3.99 0.70
CA ASP A 96 1.61 -2.81 0.14
C ASP A 96 0.24 -3.18 -0.47
N ALA A 97 0.15 -4.28 -1.22
CA ALA A 97 -1.10 -4.76 -1.78
C ALA A 97 -2.14 -5.10 -0.70
N CYS A 98 -1.71 -5.77 0.39
CA CYS A 98 -2.56 -6.07 1.54
C CYS A 98 -3.05 -4.80 2.25
N LEU A 99 -2.17 -3.84 2.51
CA LEU A 99 -2.54 -2.57 3.16
C LEU A 99 -3.57 -1.80 2.33
N ARG A 100 -3.36 -1.70 1.01
CA ARG A 100 -4.34 -1.07 0.09
C ARG A 100 -5.67 -1.83 0.09
N ALA A 101 -5.64 -3.15 0.10
CA ALA A 101 -6.85 -3.97 0.18
C ALA A 101 -7.62 -3.69 1.48
N VAL A 102 -6.94 -3.61 2.62
CA VAL A 102 -7.57 -3.26 3.91
C VAL A 102 -8.22 -1.88 3.86
N GLU A 103 -7.54 -0.86 3.35
CA GLU A 103 -8.10 0.49 3.23
C GLU A 103 -9.36 0.51 2.33
N ARG A 104 -9.33 -0.22 1.21
CA ARG A 104 -10.46 -0.37 0.30
C ARG A 104 -11.61 -1.13 0.94
N LEU A 105 -11.35 -2.18 1.71
CA LEU A 105 -12.38 -2.95 2.42
C LEU A 105 -13.05 -2.14 3.54
N VAL A 106 -12.27 -1.37 4.30
CA VAL A 106 -12.81 -0.43 5.30
C VAL A 106 -13.70 0.62 4.64
N SER A 107 -13.24 1.17 3.53
CA SER A 107 -14.03 2.12 2.73
C SER A 107 -15.30 1.47 2.16
N SER A 108 -15.20 0.20 1.75
CA SER A 108 -16.34 -0.56 1.24
C SER A 108 -17.39 -0.74 2.33
N ALA A 109 -16.98 -1.17 3.53
CA ALA A 109 -17.89 -1.33 4.66
C ALA A 109 -18.66 -0.03 4.98
N LYS A 110 -17.97 1.11 4.93
CA LYS A 110 -18.60 2.42 5.09
C LYS A 110 -19.64 2.69 3.97
N LEU A 111 -19.25 2.53 2.70
CA LEU A 111 -20.13 2.80 1.57
C LEU A 111 -21.34 1.86 1.51
N LEU A 112 -21.20 0.61 1.94
CA LEU A 112 -22.32 -0.34 1.99
C LEU A 112 -23.42 0.17 2.93
N VAL A 113 -23.06 0.75 4.08
CA VAL A 113 -24.01 1.36 5.00
C VAL A 113 -24.66 2.60 4.39
N GLU A 114 -23.88 3.46 3.72
CA GLU A 114 -24.41 4.64 3.03
C GLU A 114 -25.38 4.24 1.91
N TYR A 115 -25.05 3.22 1.10
CA TYR A 115 -25.89 2.73 0.01
C TYR A 115 -27.18 2.08 0.52
N LEU A 116 -27.15 1.40 1.68
CA LEU A 116 -28.35 0.90 2.35
C LEU A 116 -29.27 2.05 2.78
N ILE A 117 -28.71 3.10 3.39
CA ILE A 117 -29.48 4.27 3.85
C ILE A 117 -30.10 5.01 2.66
N ASP A 118 -29.35 5.16 1.58
CA ASP A 118 -29.79 5.83 0.35
C ASP A 118 -30.73 4.95 -0.51
N GLY A 119 -30.94 3.69 -0.14
CA GLY A 119 -31.76 2.74 -0.89
C GLY A 119 -31.15 2.31 -2.24
N ARG A 120 -29.85 2.54 -2.44
CA ARG A 120 -29.08 2.08 -3.62
C ARG A 120 -28.77 0.58 -3.55
N LEU A 121 -28.82 0.01 -2.35
CA LEU A 121 -28.62 -1.41 -2.04
C LEU A 121 -29.69 -1.85 -1.03
N SER A 122 -30.15 -3.09 -1.10
CA SER A 122 -31.07 -3.65 -0.10
C SER A 122 -30.37 -4.61 0.86
N GLU A 123 -30.95 -4.80 2.06
CA GLU A 123 -30.46 -5.82 2.99
C GLU A 123 -30.52 -7.25 2.39
N ALA A 124 -31.50 -7.50 1.51
CA ALA A 124 -31.64 -8.79 0.84
C ALA A 124 -30.44 -9.08 -0.09
N ASP A 125 -29.90 -8.05 -0.75
CA ASP A 125 -28.73 -8.19 -1.62
C ASP A 125 -27.49 -8.56 -0.80
N LEU A 126 -27.28 -7.91 0.35
CA LEU A 126 -26.18 -8.23 1.25
C LEU A 126 -26.30 -9.63 1.86
N ILE A 127 -27.51 -10.03 2.26
CA ILE A 127 -27.76 -11.38 2.76
C ILE A 127 -27.49 -12.42 1.68
N ALA A 128 -27.87 -12.14 0.43
CA ALA A 128 -27.60 -13.03 -0.70
C ALA A 128 -26.09 -13.13 -1.00
N ALA A 129 -25.38 -12.00 -0.97
CA ALA A 129 -23.92 -11.96 -1.12
C ALA A 129 -23.22 -12.78 -0.02
N GLN A 130 -23.58 -12.55 1.25
CA GLN A 130 -23.01 -13.27 2.39
C GLN A 130 -23.24 -14.79 2.29
N LYS A 131 -24.47 -15.23 2.01
CA LYS A 131 -24.79 -16.65 1.82
C LYS A 131 -24.04 -17.26 0.63
N GLY A 132 -23.85 -16.46 -0.43
CA GLY A 132 -23.04 -16.85 -1.58
C GLY A 132 -21.59 -17.15 -1.17
N LEU A 133 -20.96 -16.22 -0.44
CA LEU A 133 -19.59 -16.36 0.04
C LEU A 133 -19.43 -17.61 0.92
N GLU A 134 -20.35 -17.84 1.86
CA GLU A 134 -20.36 -19.03 2.72
C GLU A 134 -20.49 -20.34 1.93
N ALA A 135 -21.14 -20.29 0.76
CA ALA A 135 -21.26 -21.41 -0.17
C ALA A 135 -20.11 -21.48 -1.19
N GLY A 136 -19.06 -20.66 -1.05
CA GLY A 136 -17.92 -20.60 -1.95
C GLY A 136 -18.18 -19.90 -3.29
N LYS A 137 -19.31 -19.18 -3.43
CA LYS A 137 -19.69 -18.44 -4.64
C LYS A 137 -19.47 -16.94 -4.44
N ARG A 138 -18.72 -16.33 -5.34
CA ARG A 138 -18.32 -14.90 -5.23
C ARG A 138 -19.12 -13.94 -6.10
N ASP A 139 -19.98 -14.44 -6.98
CA ASP A 139 -20.62 -13.60 -8.01
C ASP A 139 -21.46 -12.46 -7.42
N ALA A 140 -22.24 -12.76 -6.38
CA ALA A 140 -23.09 -11.76 -5.72
C ALA A 140 -22.26 -10.73 -4.93
N ASP A 141 -21.23 -11.17 -4.21
CA ASP A 141 -20.32 -10.28 -3.49
C ASP A 141 -19.51 -9.39 -4.45
N ARG A 142 -19.02 -9.97 -5.55
CA ARG A 142 -18.37 -9.25 -6.65
C ARG A 142 -19.28 -8.17 -7.22
N ALA A 143 -20.55 -8.48 -7.49
CA ALA A 143 -21.49 -7.51 -8.01
C ALA A 143 -21.71 -6.34 -7.03
N VAL A 144 -21.81 -6.64 -5.73
CA VAL A 144 -21.92 -5.63 -4.68
C VAL A 144 -20.68 -4.74 -4.64
N LEU A 145 -19.47 -5.31 -4.54
CA LEU A 145 -18.23 -4.53 -4.48
C LEU A 145 -17.98 -3.74 -5.77
N GLN A 146 -18.32 -4.29 -6.93
CA GLN A 146 -18.21 -3.63 -8.23
C GLN A 146 -19.16 -2.43 -8.37
N SER A 147 -20.24 -2.37 -7.58
CA SER A 147 -21.17 -1.23 -7.58
C SER A 147 -20.64 -0.01 -6.81
N LEU A 148 -19.65 -0.20 -5.93
CA LEU A 148 -19.11 0.85 -5.07
C LEU A 148 -18.24 1.84 -5.85
N ARG A 149 -18.36 3.13 -5.52
CA ARG A 149 -17.72 4.24 -6.26
C ARG A 149 -16.94 5.15 -5.31
N GLN A 150 -15.85 5.75 -5.80
CA GLN A 150 -15.09 6.77 -5.07
C GLN A 150 -15.77 8.15 -5.21
N GLY A 151 -16.98 8.28 -4.63
CA GLY A 151 -17.80 9.48 -4.66
C GLY A 151 -19.12 9.33 -5.45
N ASP A 152 -19.95 10.37 -5.41
CA ASP A 152 -21.31 10.37 -5.97
C ASP A 152 -21.41 10.84 -7.43
N GLY A 153 -20.29 11.19 -8.06
CA GLY A 153 -20.27 11.62 -9.46
C GLY A 153 -20.63 10.47 -10.42
N ALA A 154 -21.32 10.79 -11.53
CA ALA A 154 -21.68 9.79 -12.54
C ALA A 154 -20.46 9.06 -13.13
N ASP A 155 -19.31 9.73 -13.19
CA ASP A 155 -18.03 9.20 -13.68
C ASP A 155 -17.06 8.84 -12.54
N ALA A 156 -17.55 8.69 -11.31
CA ALA A 156 -16.70 8.32 -10.18
C ALA A 156 -16.05 6.95 -10.45
N PRO A 157 -14.74 6.79 -10.23
CA PRO A 157 -14.08 5.51 -10.47
C PRO A 157 -14.59 4.45 -9.47
N PRO A 158 -14.46 3.16 -9.82
CA PRO A 158 -14.78 2.08 -8.88
C PRO A 158 -13.93 2.20 -7.61
N LEU A 159 -14.52 1.89 -6.45
CA LEU A 159 -13.78 1.89 -5.19
C LEU A 159 -12.62 0.88 -5.22
N ILE A 160 -12.90 -0.32 -5.72
CA ILE A 160 -11.92 -1.38 -5.93
C ILE A 160 -11.75 -1.54 -7.45
N PRO A 161 -10.65 -1.04 -8.04
CA PRO A 161 -10.42 -1.13 -9.49
C PRO A 161 -10.07 -2.55 -9.94
N ASP A 162 -9.37 -3.32 -9.11
CA ASP A 162 -8.98 -4.70 -9.36
C ASP A 162 -9.61 -5.62 -8.31
N LEU A 163 -10.75 -6.22 -8.65
CA LEU A 163 -11.40 -7.21 -7.80
C LEU A 163 -10.69 -8.56 -7.84
N ASP A 164 -10.09 -8.94 -8.97
CA ASP A 164 -9.39 -10.22 -9.08
C ASP A 164 -8.17 -10.25 -8.17
N GLY A 165 -7.37 -9.18 -8.17
CA GLY A 165 -6.28 -9.00 -7.23
C GLY A 165 -6.72 -8.97 -5.76
N LEU A 166 -7.86 -8.34 -5.45
CA LEU A 166 -8.41 -8.37 -4.09
C LEU A 166 -8.72 -9.80 -3.64
N TYR A 167 -9.45 -10.57 -4.44
CA TYR A 167 -9.79 -11.95 -4.06
C TYR A 167 -8.56 -12.85 -4.01
N ALA A 168 -7.58 -12.65 -4.90
CA ALA A 168 -6.32 -13.38 -4.84
C ALA A 168 -5.52 -13.12 -3.56
N LEU A 169 -5.68 -11.94 -2.92
CA LEU A 169 -5.09 -11.65 -1.60
C LEU A 169 -5.88 -12.27 -0.45
N LEU A 170 -7.20 -12.42 -0.60
CA LEU A 170 -8.08 -13.02 0.41
C LEU A 170 -8.02 -14.55 0.39
N ASP A 171 -7.73 -15.12 -0.77
CA ASP A 171 -7.37 -16.52 -0.90
C ASP A 171 -5.99 -16.69 -0.26
N GLU A 172 -5.93 -17.35 0.90
CA GLU A 172 -4.65 -17.78 1.45
C GLU A 172 -3.89 -18.57 0.37
N PRO A 173 -2.58 -18.32 0.17
CA PRO A 173 -1.79 -19.27 -0.60
C PRO A 173 -1.88 -20.60 0.13
N ASP A 174 -2.39 -21.65 -0.54
CA ASP A 174 -2.41 -23.02 0.00
C ASP A 174 -1.12 -23.27 0.81
N GLU A 175 -1.23 -23.50 2.12
CA GLU A 175 -0.10 -23.89 3.00
C GLU A 175 0.49 -25.28 2.63
N GLY A 176 0.34 -25.72 1.37
CA GLY A 176 0.68 -27.06 0.88
C GLY A 176 1.68 -27.13 -0.28
N SER A 177 2.36 -26.03 -0.65
CA SER A 177 3.46 -26.11 -1.64
C SER A 177 4.56 -25.07 -1.39
N GLY A 178 5.28 -25.27 -0.28
CA GLY A 178 6.69 -24.88 -0.20
C GLY A 178 7.58 -26.07 -0.61
N PRO A 179 8.75 -25.85 -1.25
CA PRO A 179 9.68 -26.89 -1.65
C PRO A 179 10.30 -27.65 -0.46
#